data_AF-C4GKM9-F1
#
_entry.id   AF-C4GKM9-F1
#
_cell.length_a   1.000
_cell.length_b   1.000
_cell.length_c   1.000
_cell.angle_alpha   90.00
_cell.angle_beta   90.00
_cell.angle_gamma   90.00
#
_symmetry.space_group_name_H-M   'P 1'
#
loop_
_entity.id
_entity.type
_entity.pdbx_description
1 polymer ?
#
loop_
_entity_poly.entity_id
_entity_poly.type
_entity_poly.pdbx_seq_one_letter_code
_entity_poly.pdbx_strand_id
1 'polypeptide(L)'
;MPSPLPQDTPFAELRHAVQAGTNEITWQKRTPISNNERNHAMRLKKLFAYTLPIPLLLTILVYFIHPMLFFDNGTLFLPTVLLFGCYNIIVPLSTIWLTKRYNRVLDLPTNTPQPATYYVRFKDSRDNTKGLTVVRGIALRLDYTTFTQRDWQTVLPTATPNEVQQLSQMIIQRLNNQ
;
A
#
# COMPACT_ATOMS: atom_id res chain seq x y z
N MET A 1 23.84 -14.31 8.78
CA MET A 1 22.81 -14.80 9.71
C MET A 1 21.46 -14.36 9.17
N PRO A 2 20.47 -15.26 8.96
CA PRO A 2 19.13 -14.83 8.60
C PRO A 2 18.56 -14.00 9.75
N SER A 3 18.05 -12.80 9.46
CA SER A 3 17.34 -11.99 10.46
C SER A 3 16.28 -12.83 11.15
N PRO A 4 16.10 -12.73 12.48
CA PRO A 4 15.05 -13.45 13.16
C PRO A 4 13.72 -13.14 12.47
N LEU A 5 12.97 -14.19 12.14
CA LEU A 5 11.63 -14.04 11.59
C LEU A 5 10.87 -13.03 12.46
N PRO A 6 10.17 -12.04 11.88
CA PRO A 6 9.37 -11.12 12.67
C PRO A 6 8.42 -11.93 13.56
N GLN A 7 8.60 -11.79 14.87
CA GLN A 7 7.72 -12.40 15.88
C GLN A 7 6.42 -11.61 15.91
N ASP A 8 5.31 -12.31 16.13
CA ASP A 8 4.02 -11.65 16.32
C ASP A 8 4.12 -10.74 17.56
N THR A 9 3.67 -9.50 17.42
CA THR A 9 3.69 -8.52 18.51
C THR A 9 2.78 -9.00 19.64
N PRO A 10 3.26 -9.08 20.89
CA PRO A 10 2.41 -9.44 22.02
C PRO A 10 1.23 -8.47 22.21
N PHE A 11 0.09 -9.01 22.63
CA PHE A 11 -1.11 -8.18 22.88
C PHE A 11 -0.87 -7.09 23.93
N ALA A 12 -0.09 -7.40 24.98
CA ALA A 12 0.22 -6.45 26.05
C ALA A 12 0.98 -5.22 25.54
N GLU A 13 1.90 -5.40 24.59
CA GLU A 13 2.67 -4.31 23.98
C GLU A 13 1.73 -3.37 23.20
N LEU A 14 0.84 -3.96 22.39
CA LEU A 14 -0.15 -3.17 21.66
C LEU A 14 -1.10 -2.42 22.60
N ARG A 15 -1.59 -3.09 23.65
CA ARG A 15 -2.45 -2.47 24.66
C ARG A 15 -1.76 -1.29 25.34
N HIS A 16 -0.51 -1.46 25.74
CA HIS A 16 0.29 -0.39 26.34
C HIS A 16 0.46 0.79 25.36
N ALA A 17 0.77 0.54 24.09
CA ALA A 17 0.90 1.58 23.08
C ALA A 17 -0.40 2.39 22.87
N VAL A 18 -1.56 1.72 22.89
CA VAL A 18 -2.88 2.36 22.80
C VAL A 18 -3.17 3.22 24.03
N GLN A 19 -2.81 2.75 25.23
CA GLN A 19 -3.00 3.49 26.48
C GLN A 19 -2.03 4.67 26.63
N ALA A 20 -0.80 4.54 26.11
CA ALA A 20 0.22 5.58 26.15
C ALA A 20 -0.10 6.80 25.26
N GLY A 21 -1.21 6.80 24.53
CA GLY A 21 -1.65 7.98 23.77
C GLY A 21 -0.82 8.27 22.51
N THR A 22 -0.03 7.31 22.03
CA THR A 22 0.82 7.46 20.83
C THR A 22 -0.01 7.80 19.58
N ASN A 23 0.52 8.65 18.68
CA ASN A 23 -0.19 9.10 17.47
C ASN A 23 -0.26 8.04 16.37
N GLU A 24 0.71 7.12 16.35
CA GLU A 24 0.80 5.99 15.43
C GLU A 24 1.23 4.76 16.21
N ILE A 25 0.57 3.64 15.92
CA ILE A 25 0.82 2.35 16.53
C ILE A 25 1.04 1.34 15.42
N THR A 26 2.05 0.51 15.60
CA THR A 26 2.39 -0.54 14.64
C THR A 26 2.49 -1.87 15.35
N TRP A 27 2.06 -2.93 14.69
CA TRP A 27 2.26 -4.29 15.19
C TRP A 27 2.37 -5.28 14.03
N GLN A 28 3.00 -6.40 14.30
CA GLN A 28 3.19 -7.48 13.35
C GLN A 28 2.32 -8.67 13.75
N LYS A 29 1.65 -9.26 12.77
CA LYS A 29 0.87 -10.48 12.98
C LYS A 29 0.87 -11.33 11.72
N ARG A 30 1.03 -12.63 11.89
CA ARG A 30 0.83 -13.61 10.83
C ARG A 30 -0.66 -13.90 10.66
N THR A 31 -1.19 -13.60 9.48
CA THR A 31 -2.57 -13.94 9.11
C THR A 31 -2.60 -14.45 7.67
N PRO A 32 -3.60 -15.27 7.30
CA PRO A 32 -3.84 -15.58 5.89
C PRO A 32 -4.08 -14.29 5.08
N ILE A 33 -3.85 -14.34 3.78
CA ILE A 33 -4.10 -13.19 2.90
C ILE A 33 -5.59 -13.11 2.63
N SER A 34 -6.19 -11.96 2.91
CA SER A 34 -7.61 -11.76 2.65
C SER A 34 -7.89 -11.62 1.15
N ASN A 35 -9.11 -11.99 0.75
CA ASN A 35 -9.58 -11.75 -0.62
C ASN A 35 -9.57 -10.26 -0.98
N ASN A 36 -9.80 -9.38 0.00
CA ASN A 36 -9.76 -7.93 -0.20
C ASN A 36 -8.34 -7.46 -0.58
N GLU A 37 -7.30 -7.95 0.12
CA GLU A 37 -5.89 -7.69 -0.24
C GLU A 37 -5.57 -8.13 -1.67
N ARG A 38 -5.99 -9.35 -2.06
CA ARG A 38 -5.75 -9.85 -3.43
C ARG A 38 -6.50 -9.05 -4.48
N ASN A 39 -7.77 -8.73 -4.25
CA ASN A 39 -8.57 -7.94 -5.17
C ASN A 39 -7.99 -6.53 -5.33
N HIS A 40 -7.52 -5.93 -4.23
CA HIS A 40 -6.84 -4.64 -4.27
C HIS A 40 -5.53 -4.70 -5.06
N ALA A 41 -4.69 -5.70 -4.80
CA ALA A 41 -3.45 -5.93 -5.55
C ALA A 41 -3.71 -6.16 -7.04
N MET A 42 -4.75 -6.94 -7.39
CA MET A 42 -5.15 -7.19 -8.77
C MET A 42 -5.68 -5.94 -9.46
N ARG A 43 -6.46 -5.11 -8.76
CA ARG A 43 -6.95 -3.83 -9.26
C ARG A 43 -5.80 -2.87 -9.56
N LEU A 44 -4.86 -2.72 -8.62
CA LEU A 44 -3.68 -1.87 -8.82
C LEU A 44 -2.81 -2.39 -9.96
N LYS A 45 -2.55 -3.70 -10.03
CA LYS A 45 -1.84 -4.32 -11.15
C LYS A 45 -2.49 -3.99 -12.50
N LYS A 46 -3.81 -4.13 -12.62
CA LYS A 46 -4.56 -3.79 -13.84
C LYS A 46 -4.43 -2.31 -14.19
N LEU A 47 -4.60 -1.43 -13.20
CA LEU A 47 -4.44 0.01 -13.37
C LEU A 47 -3.06 0.35 -13.95
N PHE A 48 -2.00 -0.21 -13.39
CA PHE A 48 -0.63 0.00 -13.88
C PHE A 48 -0.44 -0.57 -15.29
N ALA A 49 -1.00 -1.73 -15.61
CA ALA A 49 -0.94 -2.27 -16.97
C ALA A 49 -1.56 -1.31 -18.01
N TYR A 50 -2.68 -0.65 -17.68
CA TYR A 50 -3.29 0.37 -18.55
C TYR A 50 -2.44 1.64 -18.72
N THR A 51 -1.48 1.89 -17.83
CA THR A 51 -0.56 3.04 -17.97
C THR A 51 0.61 2.78 -18.92
N LEU A 52 0.89 1.53 -19.29
CA LEU A 52 2.00 1.18 -20.18
C LEU A 52 2.00 1.92 -21.53
N PRO A 53 0.87 2.08 -22.26
CA PRO A 53 0.88 2.79 -23.53
C PRO A 53 0.87 4.32 -23.39
N ILE A 54 0.57 4.87 -22.20
CA ILE A 54 0.38 6.32 -22.00
C ILE A 54 1.61 7.14 -22.41
N PRO A 55 2.85 6.77 -22.06
CA PRO A 55 4.02 7.56 -22.45
C PRO A 55 4.16 7.74 -23.96
N LEU A 56 3.96 6.65 -24.69
CA LEU A 56 4.08 6.65 -26.15
C LEU A 56 2.95 7.47 -26.79
N LEU A 57 1.71 7.25 -26.35
CA LEU A 57 0.55 8.01 -26.84
C LEU A 57 0.70 9.51 -26.59
N LEU A 58 1.18 9.89 -25.40
CA LEU A 58 1.44 11.28 -25.05
C LEU A 58 2.56 11.87 -25.91
N THR A 59 3.63 11.12 -26.18
CA THR A 59 4.72 11.55 -27.06
C THR A 59 4.25 11.79 -28.49
N ILE A 60 3.46 10.85 -29.03
CA ILE A 60 2.85 10.96 -30.36
C ILE A 60 1.94 12.19 -30.42
N LEU A 61 1.08 12.38 -29.42
CA LEU A 61 0.17 13.51 -29.34
C LEU A 61 0.94 14.85 -29.32
N VAL A 62 1.97 14.96 -28.47
CA VAL A 62 2.77 16.20 -28.40
C VAL A 62 3.52 16.45 -29.70
N TYR A 63 4.04 15.41 -30.35
CA TYR A 63 4.70 15.51 -31.65
C TYR A 63 3.77 16.11 -32.72
N PHE A 64 2.52 15.64 -32.79
CA PHE A 64 1.57 16.12 -33.79
C PHE A 64 1.02 17.52 -33.50
N ILE A 65 0.81 17.87 -32.22
CA ILE A 65 0.26 19.20 -31.86
C ILE A 65 1.36 20.26 -31.84
N HIS A 66 2.57 19.93 -31.37
CA HIS A 66 3.67 20.87 -31.18
C HIS A 66 4.97 20.33 -31.79
N PRO A 67 5.05 20.18 -33.12
CA PRO A 67 6.26 19.68 -33.78
C PRO A 67 7.48 20.58 -33.51
N MET A 68 7.28 21.87 -33.30
CA MET A 68 8.33 22.84 -32.92
C MET A 68 9.09 22.50 -31.63
N LEU A 69 8.53 21.64 -30.75
CA LEU A 69 9.25 21.18 -29.57
C LEU A 69 10.34 20.15 -29.91
N PHE A 70 10.16 19.42 -31.02
CA PHE A 70 11.08 18.38 -31.49
C PHE A 70 12.02 18.89 -32.58
N PHE A 71 11.68 20.01 -33.24
CA PHE A 71 12.46 20.57 -34.32
C PHE A 71 12.76 22.05 -34.09
N ASP A 72 14.03 22.41 -34.18
CA ASP A 72 14.49 23.79 -34.28
C ASP A 72 15.00 24.04 -35.70
N ASN A 73 14.31 24.90 -36.45
CA ASN A 73 14.61 25.22 -37.86
C ASN A 73 14.80 23.99 -38.77
N GLY A 74 14.00 22.93 -38.56
CA GLY A 74 14.07 21.68 -39.33
C GLY A 74 15.13 20.69 -38.87
N THR A 75 15.92 21.04 -37.85
CA THR A 75 16.86 20.12 -37.19
C THR A 75 16.26 19.55 -35.91
N LEU A 76 16.53 18.28 -35.62
CA LEU A 76 16.04 17.62 -34.40
C LEU A 76 16.61 18.29 -33.14
N PHE A 77 15.73 18.79 -32.28
CA PHE A 77 16.11 19.39 -31.01
C PHE A 77 16.31 18.29 -29.95
N LEU A 78 17.56 17.85 -29.84
CA LEU A 78 17.98 16.72 -29.00
C LEU A 78 17.50 16.78 -27.53
N PRO A 79 17.50 17.93 -26.83
CA PRO A 79 17.07 17.97 -25.43
C PRO A 79 15.62 17.48 -25.23
N THR A 80 14.69 17.92 -26.07
CA THR A 80 13.30 17.46 -26.01
C THR A 80 13.18 15.98 -26.35
N VAL A 81 13.86 15.55 -27.42
CA VAL A 81 13.85 14.15 -27.86
C VAL A 81 14.36 13.22 -26.77
N LEU A 82 15.46 13.59 -26.10
CA LEU A 82 16.03 12.83 -24.98
C LEU A 82 15.07 12.79 -23.79
N LEU A 83 14.42 13.90 -23.45
CA LEU A 83 13.45 13.94 -22.34
C LEU A 83 12.27 12.99 -22.60
N PHE A 84 11.67 13.07 -23.78
CA PHE A 84 10.60 12.14 -24.17
C PHE A 84 11.12 10.71 -24.28
N GLY A 85 12.31 10.48 -24.82
CA GLY A 85 12.95 9.17 -24.87
C GLY A 85 13.12 8.55 -23.48
N CYS A 86 13.69 9.30 -22.53
CA CYS A 86 13.80 8.88 -21.13
C CYS A 86 12.44 8.60 -20.51
N TYR A 87 11.44 9.46 -20.73
CA TYR A 87 10.08 9.26 -20.23
C TYR A 87 9.45 7.95 -20.76
N ASN A 88 9.62 7.66 -22.05
CA ASN A 88 9.16 6.43 -22.70
C ASN A 88 9.89 5.15 -22.23
N ILE A 89 11.04 5.28 -21.58
CA ILE A 89 11.78 4.14 -21.03
C ILE A 89 11.49 3.98 -19.53
N ILE A 90 11.61 5.07 -18.77
CA ILE A 90 11.48 5.08 -17.31
C ILE A 90 10.09 4.66 -16.86
N VAL A 91 9.03 5.18 -17.51
CA VAL A 91 7.66 4.87 -17.10
C VAL A 91 7.33 3.38 -17.33
N PRO A 92 7.55 2.78 -18.51
CA PRO A 92 7.30 1.35 -18.69
C PRO A 92 8.13 0.47 -17.77
N LEU A 93 9.42 0.80 -17.55
CA LEU A 93 10.27 0.05 -16.61
C LEU A 93 9.73 0.12 -15.17
N SER A 94 9.32 1.30 -14.71
CA SER A 94 8.72 1.49 -13.40
C SER A 94 7.41 0.72 -13.26
N THR A 95 6.58 0.73 -14.30
CA THR A 95 5.32 -0.02 -14.36
C THR A 95 5.54 -1.54 -14.33
N ILE A 96 6.55 -2.05 -15.05
CA ILE A 96 6.94 -3.47 -15.01
C ILE A 96 7.44 -3.83 -13.61
N TRP A 97 8.28 -3.00 -13.01
CA TRP A 97 8.79 -3.21 -11.66
C TRP A 97 7.66 -3.25 -10.62
N LEU A 98 6.72 -2.30 -10.68
CA LEU A 98 5.52 -2.30 -9.85
C LEU A 98 4.68 -3.55 -10.08
N THR A 99 4.42 -3.92 -11.34
CA THR A 99 3.66 -5.13 -11.69
C THR A 99 4.29 -6.39 -11.09
N LYS A 100 5.62 -6.52 -11.14
CA LYS A 100 6.35 -7.61 -10.48
C LYS A 100 6.15 -7.59 -8.96
N ARG A 101 6.20 -6.40 -8.34
CA ARG A 101 5.91 -6.23 -6.89
C ARG A 101 4.49 -6.69 -6.54
N TYR A 102 3.49 -6.36 -7.36
CA TYR A 102 2.11 -6.81 -7.14
C TYR A 102 1.96 -8.32 -7.34
N ASN A 103 2.61 -8.91 -8.35
CA ASN A 103 2.62 -10.36 -8.56
C ASN A 103 3.17 -11.10 -7.33
N ARG A 104 4.26 -10.62 -6.72
CA ARG A 104 4.79 -11.25 -5.49
C ARG A 104 3.76 -11.41 -4.39
N VAL A 105 2.82 -10.47 -4.24
CA VAL A 105 1.74 -10.57 -3.24
C VAL A 105 0.62 -11.50 -3.73
N LEU A 106 0.31 -11.48 -5.02
CA LEU A 106 -0.68 -12.36 -5.63
C LEU A 106 -0.25 -13.84 -5.64
N ASP A 107 1.06 -14.08 -5.67
CA ASP A 107 1.72 -15.40 -5.68
C ASP A 107 1.89 -15.99 -4.27
N LEU A 108 1.63 -15.20 -3.21
CA LEU A 108 1.68 -15.70 -1.85
C LEU A 108 0.58 -16.76 -1.62
N PRO A 109 0.85 -17.80 -0.81
CA PRO A 109 -0.13 -18.84 -0.56
C PRO A 109 -1.29 -18.31 0.28
N THR A 110 -2.53 -18.57 -0.16
CA THR A 110 -3.75 -18.01 0.45
C THR A 110 -4.08 -18.61 1.81
N ASN A 111 -3.75 -19.88 2.02
CA ASN A 111 -4.16 -20.64 3.21
C ASN A 111 -3.06 -20.68 4.29
N THR A 112 -1.87 -20.15 4.00
CA THR A 112 -0.76 -20.11 4.96
C THR A 112 -0.70 -18.72 5.61
N PRO A 113 -0.52 -18.64 6.93
CA PRO A 113 -0.27 -17.37 7.60
C PRO A 113 1.02 -16.70 7.08
N GLN A 114 0.89 -15.47 6.57
CA GLN A 114 2.00 -14.65 6.09
C GLN A 114 2.21 -13.46 7.04
N PRO A 115 3.45 -12.97 7.23
CA PRO A 115 3.67 -11.80 8.06
C PRO A 115 2.95 -10.57 7.47
N ALA A 116 2.11 -9.90 8.26
CA ALA A 116 1.58 -8.57 7.99
C ALA A 116 2.11 -7.59 9.02
N THR A 117 2.34 -6.35 8.60
CA THR A 117 2.47 -5.22 9.51
C THR A 117 1.20 -4.39 9.46
N TYR A 118 0.59 -4.18 10.60
CA TYR A 118 -0.57 -3.32 10.77
C TYR A 118 -0.14 -1.97 11.32
N TYR A 119 -0.79 -0.92 10.84
CA TYR A 119 -0.57 0.46 11.24
C TYR A 119 -1.92 1.04 11.63
N VAL A 120 -2.00 1.62 12.82
CA VAL A 120 -3.12 2.48 13.23
C VAL A 120 -2.57 3.88 13.42
N ARG A 121 -3.12 4.82 12.67
CA ARG A 121 -2.77 6.24 12.75
C ARG A 121 -3.97 7.00 13.26
N PHE A 122 -3.78 7.71 14.37
CA PHE A 122 -4.84 8.50 15.01
C PHE A 122 -4.86 9.96 14.54
N LYS A 123 -3.84 10.40 13.79
CA LYS A 123 -3.79 11.74 13.20
C LYS A 123 -3.39 11.66 11.73
N ASP A 124 -3.89 12.61 10.95
CA ASP A 124 -3.42 12.83 9.60
C ASP A 124 -2.01 13.44 9.63
N SER A 125 -1.22 13.07 8.63
CA SER A 125 0.09 13.60 8.30
C SER A 125 0.13 13.91 6.81
N ARG A 126 1.06 14.76 6.38
CA ARG A 126 1.22 15.18 4.97
C ARG A 126 1.20 14.00 3.99
N ASP A 127 1.84 12.89 4.38
CA ASP A 127 2.01 11.72 3.51
C ASP A 127 1.11 10.53 3.92
N ASN A 128 0.37 10.65 5.03
CA ASN A 128 -0.30 9.51 5.66
C ASN A 128 -1.63 9.92 6.28
N THR A 129 -2.70 9.28 5.84
CA THR A 129 -4.05 9.52 6.37
C THR A 129 -4.32 8.71 7.65
N LYS A 130 -5.08 9.29 8.57
CA LYS A 130 -5.69 8.66 9.75
C LYS A 130 -6.46 7.41 9.36
N GLY A 131 -6.33 6.33 10.13
CA GLY A 131 -7.05 5.08 9.91
C GLY A 131 -6.20 3.83 10.21
N LEU A 132 -6.75 2.68 9.81
CA LEU A 132 -6.13 1.37 9.96
C LEU A 132 -5.63 0.89 8.59
N THR A 133 -4.38 0.46 8.51
CA THR A 133 -3.75 -0.01 7.28
C THR A 133 -3.01 -1.33 7.55
N VAL A 134 -3.10 -2.28 6.63
CA VAL A 134 -2.28 -3.49 6.61
C VAL A 134 -1.25 -3.40 5.49
N VAL A 135 -0.02 -3.84 5.75
CA VAL A 135 1.09 -3.81 4.80
C VAL A 135 1.70 -5.20 4.66
N ARG A 136 1.64 -5.72 3.43
CA ARG A 136 2.28 -6.97 2.97
C ARG A 136 2.92 -6.75 1.61
N GLY A 137 3.98 -5.94 1.56
CA GLY A 137 4.55 -5.45 0.31
C GLY A 137 3.68 -4.42 -0.43
N ILE A 138 2.36 -4.46 -0.23
CA ILE A 138 1.35 -3.48 -0.65
C ILE A 138 0.62 -3.00 0.61
N ALA A 139 0.34 -1.70 0.67
CA ALA A 139 -0.50 -1.12 1.72
C ALA A 139 -1.97 -1.18 1.31
N LEU A 140 -2.83 -1.71 2.16
CA LEU A 140 -4.28 -1.68 2.02
C LEU A 140 -4.88 -0.99 3.24
N ARG A 141 -5.65 0.07 3.00
CA ARG A 141 -6.47 0.70 4.03
C ARG A 141 -7.65 -0.21 4.36
N LEU A 142 -7.81 -0.52 5.63
CA LEU A 142 -8.89 -1.34 6.15
C LEU A 142 -10.04 -0.45 6.62
N ASP A 143 -11.26 -0.83 6.27
CA ASP A 143 -12.46 -0.15 6.71
C ASP A 143 -12.85 -0.63 8.11
N TYR A 144 -12.26 -0.02 9.13
CA TYR A 144 -12.52 -0.37 10.52
C TYR A 144 -13.96 -0.05 10.96
N THR A 145 -14.72 0.75 10.19
CA THR A 145 -16.11 1.13 10.54
C THR A 145 -17.09 -0.02 10.31
N THR A 146 -16.77 -0.93 9.39
CA THR A 146 -17.58 -2.11 9.08
C THR A 146 -17.07 -3.37 9.77
N PHE A 147 -16.04 -3.28 10.62
CA PHE A 147 -15.44 -4.44 11.25
C PHE A 147 -16.35 -5.06 12.30
N THR A 148 -16.56 -6.37 12.17
CA THR A 148 -17.16 -7.20 13.21
C THR A 148 -16.12 -7.55 14.28
N GLN A 149 -16.57 -8.11 15.41
CA GLN A 149 -15.66 -8.61 16.44
C GLN A 149 -14.67 -9.66 15.92
N ARG A 150 -15.10 -10.48 14.96
CA ARG A 150 -14.25 -11.50 14.32
C ARG A 150 -13.15 -10.88 13.47
N ASP A 151 -13.43 -9.77 12.80
CA ASP A 151 -12.43 -9.04 12.01
C ASP A 151 -11.35 -8.44 12.94
N TRP A 152 -11.76 -7.88 14.07
CA TRP A 152 -10.84 -7.41 15.11
C TRP A 152 -9.99 -8.52 15.71
N GLN A 153 -10.55 -9.70 15.98
CA GLN A 153 -9.77 -10.88 16.42
C GLN A 153 -8.75 -11.33 15.36
N THR A 154 -9.08 -11.14 14.08
CA THR A 154 -8.17 -11.47 12.98
C THR A 154 -7.04 -10.45 12.89
N VAL A 155 -7.31 -9.17 13.10
CA VAL A 155 -6.35 -8.08 12.93
C VAL A 155 -5.47 -7.84 14.16
N LEU A 156 -6.02 -7.89 15.37
CA LEU A 156 -5.29 -7.68 16.62
C LEU A 156 -4.48 -8.92 17.03
N PRO A 157 -3.40 -8.78 17.80
CA PRO A 157 -2.67 -9.91 18.38
C PRO A 157 -3.57 -10.88 19.14
N THR A 158 -3.15 -12.13 19.24
CA THR A 158 -3.91 -13.19 19.92
C THR A 158 -4.15 -12.83 21.38
N ALA A 159 -5.42 -12.75 21.76
CA ALA A 159 -5.89 -12.47 23.12
C ALA A 159 -7.32 -13.01 23.30
N THR A 160 -7.86 -12.89 24.51
CA THR A 160 -9.24 -13.32 24.78
C THR A 160 -10.25 -12.42 24.05
N PRO A 161 -11.45 -12.92 23.68
CA PRO A 161 -12.47 -12.13 22.99
C PRO A 161 -12.84 -10.82 23.70
N ASN A 162 -12.84 -10.82 25.04
CA ASN A 162 -13.13 -9.65 25.86
C ASN A 162 -12.02 -8.60 25.76
N GLU A 163 -10.77 -9.03 25.81
CA GLU A 163 -9.62 -8.13 25.66
C GLU A 163 -9.56 -7.50 24.27
N VAL A 164 -9.79 -8.32 23.23
CA VAL A 164 -9.89 -7.84 21.85
C VAL A 164 -11.00 -6.80 21.70
N GLN A 165 -12.17 -7.03 22.31
CA GLN A 165 -13.29 -6.10 22.28
C GLN A 165 -12.98 -4.78 23.01
N GLN A 166 -12.35 -4.84 24.18
CA GLN A 166 -11.95 -3.64 24.92
C GLN A 166 -10.94 -2.83 24.12
N LEU A 167 -9.91 -3.48 23.57
CA LEU A 167 -8.86 -2.78 22.82
C LEU A 167 -9.39 -2.22 21.50
N SER A 168 -10.24 -2.95 20.77
CA SER A 168 -10.84 -2.45 19.53
C SER A 168 -11.72 -1.22 19.80
N GLN A 169 -12.49 -1.21 20.88
CA GLN A 169 -13.27 -0.03 21.28
C GLN A 169 -12.39 1.17 21.60
N MET A 170 -11.28 0.99 22.34
CA MET A 170 -10.32 2.08 22.59
C MET A 170 -9.73 2.63 21.29
N ILE A 171 -9.34 1.75 20.37
CA ILE A 171 -8.79 2.14 19.06
C ILE A 171 -9.85 2.90 18.25
N ILE A 172 -11.08 2.40 18.16
CA ILE A 172 -12.19 3.04 17.45
C ILE A 172 -12.50 4.41 18.05
N GLN A 173 -12.60 4.51 19.37
CA GLN A 173 -12.83 5.79 20.06
C GLN A 173 -11.74 6.79 19.74
N ARG A 174 -10.46 6.40 19.79
CA ARG A 174 -9.36 7.30 19.43
C ARG A 174 -9.30 7.63 17.93
N LEU A 175 -9.73 6.72 17.07
CA LEU A 175 -9.85 6.97 15.63
C LEU A 175 -11.04 7.86 15.28
N ASN A 176 -12.06 7.94 16.12
CA ASN A 176 -13.23 8.78 15.88
C ASN A 176 -13.16 10.12 16.62
N ASN A 177 -12.51 10.14 17.79
CA ASN A 177 -12.21 11.38 18.51
C ASN A 177 -11.13 12.16 17.75
N GLN A 178 -11.39 13.46 17.58
CA GLN A 178 -10.51 14.42 16.90
C GLN A 178 -9.63 15.12 17.93
#